data_AF-A0A7Z9C7B6-F1
#
_entry.id   AF-A0A7Z9C7B6-F1
#
_cell.length_a   1.000
_cell.length_b   1.000
_cell.length_c   1.000
_cell.angle_alpha   90.00
_cell.angle_beta   90.00
_cell.angle_gamma   90.00
#
_symmetry.space_group_name_H-M   'P 1'
#
loop_
_entity.id
_entity.type
_entity.pdbx_description
1 polymer ?
#
loop_
_entity_poly.entity_id
_entity_poly.type
_entity_poly.pdbx_seq_one_letter_code
_entity_poly.pdbx_strand_id
1 'polypeptide(L)'
;MFNFSLTHTWRVQDEVVIRDGLAPLNLLDGDSISGSGGQSRHEVQVQTGLFKNGFGAFVNANWRSGTTVEGDTAGSADLDFSDRTTVNLFAFADLTQRTAWVERFPFLKGSRVGLGVQNIFDDRTSVTSSDGATPVNYQRDYLDPQGRVFRINLRKILY
;
A
#
# COMPACT_ATOMS: atom_id res chain seq x y z
N MET A 1 0.01 10.14 23.50
CA MET A 1 1.22 9.82 22.71
C MET A 1 0.94 10.14 21.25
N PHE A 2 1.90 10.73 20.57
CA PHE A 2 1.86 11.02 19.15
C PHE A 2 3.17 10.52 18.53
N ASN A 3 3.09 9.94 17.34
CA ASN A 3 4.24 9.57 16.55
C ASN A 3 4.01 9.92 15.08
N PHE A 4 5.09 10.28 14.40
CA PHE A 4 5.11 10.59 12.98
C PHE A 4 6.43 10.10 12.39
N SER A 5 6.36 9.48 11.21
CA SER A 5 7.52 9.09 10.42
C SER A 5 7.22 9.34 8.94
N LEU A 6 8.21 9.87 8.23
CA LEU A 6 8.20 10.01 6.79
C LEU A 6 9.50 9.44 6.24
N THR A 7 9.39 8.57 5.24
CA THR A 7 10.52 7.99 4.53
C THR A 7 10.35 8.29 3.05
N HIS A 8 11.38 8.84 2.42
CA HIS A 8 11.46 8.99 0.97
C HIS A 8 12.61 8.14 0.46
N THR A 9 12.29 7.19 -0.42
CA THR A 9 13.27 6.38 -1.14
C THR A 9 13.46 6.98 -2.52
N TRP A 10 14.70 7.30 -2.86
CA TRP A 10 15.10 7.69 -4.20
C TRP A 10 16.11 6.69 -4.74
N ARG A 11 15.70 5.92 -5.75
CA ARG A 11 16.57 4.98 -6.45
C ARG A 11 17.31 5.72 -7.56
N VAL A 12 18.64 5.67 -7.52
CA VAL A 12 19.50 6.27 -8.55
C VAL A 12 19.91 5.23 -9.58
N GLN A 13 20.19 4.01 -9.12
CA GLN A 13 20.58 2.85 -9.93
C GLN A 13 19.94 1.59 -9.33
N ASP A 14 19.37 0.74 -10.19
CA ASP A 14 18.84 -0.57 -9.83
C ASP A 14 19.05 -1.49 -11.04
N GLU A 15 20.09 -2.32 -10.96
CA GLU A 15 20.56 -3.12 -12.08
C GLU A 15 20.70 -4.59 -11.69
N VAL A 16 20.32 -5.47 -12.62
CA VAL A 16 20.43 -6.93 -12.45
C VAL A 16 21.26 -7.52 -13.57
N VAL A 17 22.37 -8.17 -13.20
CA VAL A 17 23.20 -8.93 -14.14
C VAL A 17 22.71 -10.38 -14.13
N ILE A 18 22.16 -10.83 -15.26
CA ILE A 18 21.65 -12.21 -15.40
C ILE A 18 22.81 -13.21 -15.47
N ARG A 19 23.87 -12.87 -16.20
CA ARG A 19 25.09 -13.68 -16.34
C ARG A 19 26.29 -12.83 -16.72
N ASP A 20 27.48 -13.31 -16.41
CA ASP A 20 28.74 -12.66 -16.79
C ASP A 20 28.83 -12.48 -18.32
N GLY A 21 29.24 -11.28 -18.73
CA GLY A 21 29.41 -10.91 -20.14
C GLY A 21 28.13 -10.45 -20.86
N LEU A 22 26.97 -10.42 -20.20
CA LEU A 22 25.76 -9.76 -20.70
C LEU A 22 25.65 -8.34 -20.15
N ALA A 23 25.03 -7.43 -20.90
CA ALA A 23 24.67 -6.11 -20.37
C ALA A 23 23.71 -6.26 -19.17
N PRO A 24 23.85 -5.45 -18.10
CA PRO A 24 22.90 -5.46 -17.00
C PRO A 24 21.52 -5.01 -17.47
N LEU A 25 20.48 -5.57 -16.87
CA LEU A 25 19.13 -5.03 -16.97
C LEU A 25 19.02 -3.80 -16.07
N ASN A 26 18.53 -2.68 -16.59
CA ASN A 26 18.29 -1.45 -15.85
C ASN A 26 16.80 -1.34 -15.45
N LEU A 27 16.50 -1.71 -14.22
CA LEU A 27 15.13 -1.78 -13.72
C LEU A 27 14.46 -0.41 -13.52
N LEU A 28 15.24 0.68 -13.60
CA LEU A 28 14.72 2.05 -13.50
C LEU A 28 14.40 2.67 -14.87
N ASP A 29 14.86 2.05 -15.96
CA ASP A 29 14.76 2.56 -17.33
C ASP A 29 14.27 1.46 -18.29
N GLY A 30 13.06 0.94 -18.04
CA GLY A 30 12.34 0.10 -19.00
C GLY A 30 12.47 -1.41 -18.77
N ASP A 31 13.57 -1.91 -18.23
CA ASP A 31 13.69 -3.35 -17.96
C ASP A 31 12.84 -3.76 -16.76
N SER A 32 12.26 -4.96 -16.82
CA SER A 32 11.53 -5.52 -15.69
C SER A 32 11.78 -7.01 -15.47
N ILE A 33 11.84 -7.38 -14.20
CA ILE A 33 11.86 -8.77 -13.73
C ILE A 33 10.55 -9.14 -13.02
N SER A 34 9.53 -8.28 -13.09
CA SER A 34 8.24 -8.48 -12.42
C SER A 34 7.07 -8.25 -13.39
N GLY A 35 6.05 -9.09 -13.29
CA GLY A 35 4.82 -8.94 -14.08
C GLY A 35 3.86 -7.86 -13.56
N SER A 36 4.28 -7.01 -12.61
CA SER A 36 3.46 -5.97 -11.99
C SER A 36 3.94 -4.54 -12.29
N GLY A 37 4.88 -4.39 -13.23
CA GLY A 37 5.51 -3.11 -13.58
C GLY A 37 7.03 -3.13 -13.40
N GLY A 38 7.67 -1.99 -13.60
CA GLY A 38 9.10 -1.76 -13.37
C GLY A 38 9.40 -1.34 -11.93
N GLN A 39 10.64 -0.91 -11.65
CA GLN A 39 11.00 -0.36 -10.33
C GLN A 39 10.68 1.14 -10.22
N SER A 40 9.90 1.53 -9.21
CA SER A 40 9.61 2.95 -8.97
C SER A 40 10.87 3.70 -8.53
N ARG A 41 11.19 4.78 -9.23
CA ARG A 41 12.33 5.64 -8.89
C ARG A 41 12.13 6.37 -7.56
N HIS A 42 10.89 6.75 -7.25
CA HIS A 42 10.55 7.44 -6.02
C HIS A 42 9.43 6.72 -5.26
N GLU A 43 9.64 6.55 -3.96
CA GLU A 43 8.61 6.06 -3.05
C GLU A 43 8.56 6.92 -1.79
N VAL A 44 7.37 7.29 -1.36
CA VAL A 44 7.15 8.02 -0.11
C VAL A 44 6.25 7.20 0.79
N GLN A 45 6.70 6.97 2.02
CA GLN A 45 5.92 6.28 3.05
C GLN A 45 5.75 7.21 4.24
N VAL A 46 4.50 7.36 4.68
CA VAL A 46 4.15 8.17 5.85
C VAL A 46 3.41 7.29 6.84
N GLN A 47 3.80 7.36 8.10
CA GLN A 47 3.09 6.70 9.20
C GLN A 47 2.87 7.70 10.33
N THR A 48 1.65 7.75 10.83
CA THR A 48 1.30 8.64 11.95
C THR A 48 0.33 7.95 12.88
N GLY A 49 0.47 8.21 14.18
CA GLY A 49 -0.35 7.60 15.21
C GLY A 49 -0.63 8.55 16.36
N LEU A 50 -1.84 8.48 16.90
CA LEU A 50 -2.31 9.27 18.03
C LEU A 50 -2.98 8.34 19.04
N PHE A 51 -2.65 8.51 20.33
CA PHE A 51 -3.18 7.71 21.43
C PHE A 51 -3.50 8.60 22.63
N LYS A 52 -4.72 8.49 23.15
CA LYS A 52 -5.14 9.19 24.37
C LYS A 52 -6.27 8.44 25.04
N ASN A 53 -6.11 8.15 26.34
CA ASN A 53 -7.17 7.65 27.23
C ASN A 53 -7.95 6.44 26.67
N GLY A 54 -7.23 5.44 26.14
CA GLY A 54 -7.80 4.23 25.56
C GLY A 54 -8.23 4.35 24.10
N PHE A 55 -8.27 5.55 23.53
CA PHE A 55 -8.54 5.75 22.11
C PHE A 55 -7.24 5.90 21.35
N GLY A 56 -7.21 5.37 20.14
CA GLY A 56 -6.11 5.64 19.23
C GLY A 56 -6.51 5.57 17.77
N ALA A 57 -5.73 6.23 16.93
CA ALA A 57 -5.84 6.21 15.49
C ALA A 57 -4.46 6.13 14.85
N PHE A 58 -4.38 5.43 13.74
CA PHE A 58 -3.19 5.24 12.92
C PHE A 58 -3.53 5.55 11.48
N VAL A 59 -2.64 6.27 10.80
CA VAL A 59 -2.69 6.45 9.35
C VAL A 59 -1.37 5.96 8.77
N ASN A 60 -1.47 5.20 7.68
CA ASN A 60 -0.35 4.76 6.85
C ASN A 60 -0.64 5.18 5.41
N ALA A 61 0.24 5.98 4.82
CA ALA A 61 0.16 6.40 3.43
C ALA A 61 1.40 5.93 2.68
N ASN A 62 1.22 5.39 1.48
CA ASN A 62 2.30 4.98 0.59
C ASN A 62 2.04 5.55 -0.79
N TRP A 63 3.00 6.29 -1.32
CA TRP A 63 3.02 6.74 -2.71
C TRP A 63 4.21 6.12 -3.42
N ARG A 64 4.02 5.71 -4.67
CA ARG A 64 5.08 5.26 -5.57
C ARG A 64 4.91 5.93 -6.92
N SER A 65 6.01 6.39 -7.50
CA SER A 65 6.01 6.93 -8.87
C SER A 65 5.66 5.86 -9.89
N GLY A 66 5.07 6.29 -11.01
CA GLY A 66 4.84 5.42 -12.16
C GLY A 66 6.13 4.87 -12.76
N THR A 67 5.98 3.85 -13.59
CA THR A 67 7.08 3.12 -14.24
C THR A 67 6.70 2.76 -15.66
N THR A 68 7.69 2.67 -16.55
CA THR A 68 7.50 2.13 -17.89
C THR A 68 8.24 0.79 -17.98
N VAL A 69 7.62 -0.17 -18.65
CA VAL A 69 8.23 -1.45 -19.01
C VAL A 69 8.31 -1.53 -20.52
N GLU A 70 9.50 -1.65 -21.07
CA GLU A 70 9.74 -1.76 -22.51
C GLU A 70 9.43 -3.17 -23.00
N GLY A 71 8.97 -3.28 -24.25
CA GLY A 71 8.71 -4.57 -24.88
C GLY A 71 9.99 -5.34 -25.22
N ASP A 72 10.16 -6.55 -24.68
CA ASP A 72 11.37 -7.38 -24.89
C ASP A 72 11.57 -7.92 -26.32
N THR A 73 10.58 -7.79 -27.22
CA THR A 73 10.66 -8.29 -28.60
C THR A 73 10.12 -7.30 -29.61
N ALA A 74 10.62 -7.38 -30.85
CA ALA A 74 10.14 -6.55 -31.94
C ALA A 74 8.62 -6.72 -32.15
N GLY A 75 7.85 -5.66 -31.91
CA GLY A 75 6.39 -5.66 -32.01
C GLY A 75 5.67 -5.88 -30.67
N SER A 76 6.39 -6.09 -29.56
CA SER A 76 5.84 -5.95 -28.22
C SER A 76 5.60 -4.47 -27.91
N ALA A 77 4.42 -4.15 -27.40
CA ALA A 77 4.12 -2.80 -26.94
C ALA A 77 4.72 -2.53 -25.56
N ASP A 78 5.10 -1.28 -25.34
CA ASP A 78 5.57 -0.80 -24.04
C ASP A 78 4.36 -0.59 -23.12
N LEU A 79 4.58 -0.81 -21.82
CA LEU A 79 3.54 -0.70 -20.81
C LEU A 79 3.89 0.40 -19.82
N ASP A 80 3.03 1.42 -19.74
CA ASP A 80 3.12 2.50 -18.78
C ASP A 80 2.21 2.21 -17.59
N PHE A 81 2.81 2.10 -16.41
CA PHE A 81 2.14 1.91 -15.14
C PHE A 81 2.03 3.26 -14.44
N SER A 82 0.82 3.68 -14.10
CA SER A 82 0.58 4.93 -13.39
C SER A 82 1.26 4.96 -12.02
N ASP A 83 1.46 6.16 -11.48
CA ASP A 83 1.75 6.31 -10.06
C ASP A 83 0.57 5.80 -9.22
N ARG A 84 0.83 5.58 -7.93
CA ARG A 84 -0.18 5.05 -7.00
C ARG A 84 0.00 5.59 -5.60
N THR A 85 -1.10 6.07 -5.02
CA THR A 85 -1.21 6.52 -3.62
C THR A 85 -2.21 5.67 -2.85
N THR A 86 -1.75 4.92 -1.86
CA THR A 86 -2.64 4.22 -0.91
C THR A 86 -2.63 4.91 0.44
N VAL A 87 -3.80 5.22 0.99
CA VAL A 87 -3.94 5.75 2.34
C VAL A 87 -4.86 4.85 3.15
N ASN A 88 -4.34 4.35 4.26
CA ASN A 88 -4.99 3.43 5.18
C ASN A 88 -5.21 4.12 6.52
N LEU A 89 -6.42 4.01 7.07
CA LEU A 89 -6.81 4.55 8.37
C LEU A 89 -7.27 3.40 9.27
N PHE A 90 -6.81 3.38 10.52
CA PHE A 90 -7.32 2.49 11.55
C PHE A 90 -7.52 3.24 12.85
N ALA A 91 -8.72 3.17 13.42
CA ALA A 91 -9.05 3.74 14.73
C ALA A 91 -9.54 2.64 15.67
N PHE A 92 -9.27 2.78 16.97
CA PHE A 92 -9.74 1.84 17.98
C PHE A 92 -10.06 2.51 19.31
N ALA A 93 -10.86 1.82 20.10
CA ALA A 93 -11.20 2.14 21.48
C ALA A 93 -10.95 0.92 22.38
N ASP A 94 -10.06 1.09 23.35
CA ASP A 94 -9.82 0.17 24.46
C ASP A 94 -10.80 0.45 25.59
N LEU A 95 -11.84 -0.36 25.67
CA LEU A 95 -12.95 -0.14 26.58
C LEU A 95 -12.57 -0.43 28.03
N THR A 96 -11.49 -1.19 28.26
CA THR A 96 -10.94 -1.45 29.59
C THR A 96 -10.51 -0.17 30.29
N GLN A 97 -10.01 0.82 29.54
CA GLN A 97 -9.56 2.11 30.07
C GLN A 97 -10.73 3.06 30.36
N ARG A 98 -11.97 2.65 30.10
CA ARG A 98 -13.19 3.41 30.36
C ARG A 98 -13.83 2.89 31.64
N THR A 99 -13.23 3.21 32.78
CA THR A 99 -13.66 2.69 34.10
C THR A 99 -15.15 2.86 34.35
N ALA A 100 -15.71 4.05 34.12
CA ALA A 100 -17.15 4.32 34.27
C ALA A 100 -18.04 3.42 33.37
N TRP A 101 -17.55 3.04 32.18
CA TRP A 101 -18.29 2.13 31.30
C TRP A 101 -18.15 0.68 31.75
N VAL A 102 -16.98 0.28 32.24
CA VAL A 102 -16.74 -1.06 32.80
C VAL A 102 -17.53 -1.27 34.08
N GLU A 103 -17.63 -0.27 34.95
CA GLU A 103 -18.44 -0.31 36.18
C GLU A 103 -19.92 -0.52 35.85
N ARG A 104 -20.45 0.19 34.85
CA ARG A 104 -21.84 0.02 34.38
C ARG A 104 -22.04 -1.28 33.61
N PHE A 105 -21.03 -1.70 32.86
CA PHE A 105 -21.07 -2.86 31.97
C PHE A 105 -19.80 -3.71 32.14
N PRO A 106 -19.76 -4.61 33.15
CA PRO A 106 -18.56 -5.38 33.49
C PRO A 106 -18.01 -6.22 32.33
N PHE A 107 -18.89 -6.64 31.41
CA PHE A 107 -18.49 -7.38 30.20
C PHE A 107 -17.59 -6.56 29.25
N LEU A 108 -17.39 -5.26 29.45
CA LEU A 108 -16.47 -4.45 28.66
C LEU A 108 -15.00 -4.57 29.10
N LYS A 109 -14.73 -5.11 30.30
CA LYS A 109 -13.36 -5.32 30.79
C LYS A 109 -12.58 -6.24 29.86
N GLY A 110 -11.42 -5.81 29.34
CA GLY A 110 -10.64 -6.59 28.38
C GLY A 110 -11.15 -6.54 26.93
N SER A 111 -12.12 -5.67 26.64
CA SER A 111 -12.67 -5.50 25.29
C SER A 111 -12.01 -4.32 24.55
N ARG A 112 -11.74 -4.51 23.25
CA ARG A 112 -11.31 -3.46 22.32
C ARG A 112 -12.11 -3.56 21.03
N VAL A 113 -12.57 -2.41 20.52
CA VAL A 113 -13.24 -2.29 19.22
C VAL A 113 -12.36 -1.46 18.30
N GLY A 114 -12.29 -1.81 17.02
CA GLY A 114 -11.58 -1.05 16.01
C GLY A 114 -12.32 -0.98 14.70
N LEU A 115 -12.10 0.10 13.96
CA LEU A 115 -12.62 0.36 12.63
C LEU A 115 -11.46 0.75 11.73
N GLY A 116 -11.37 0.14 10.56
CA GLY A 116 -10.35 0.41 9.57
C GLY A 116 -10.93 0.65 8.19
N VAL A 117 -10.30 1.54 7.44
CA VAL A 117 -10.55 1.74 6.01
C VAL A 117 -9.20 1.65 5.30
N GLN A 118 -9.07 0.67 4.43
CA GLN A 118 -7.89 0.49 3.58
C GLN A 118 -8.15 1.13 2.24
N ASN A 119 -7.13 1.76 1.66
CA ASN A 119 -7.18 2.48 0.40
C ASN A 119 -8.40 3.43 0.33
N ILE A 120 -8.44 4.44 1.21
CA ILE A 120 -9.61 5.33 1.35
C ILE A 120 -10.02 6.00 0.02
N PHE A 121 -9.04 6.26 -0.85
CA PHE A 121 -9.26 6.89 -2.16
C PHE A 121 -9.59 5.91 -3.29
N ASP A 122 -9.54 4.59 -3.02
CA ASP A 122 -9.71 3.53 -4.03
C ASP A 122 -8.78 3.70 -5.24
N ASP A 123 -7.56 4.17 -4.99
CA ASP A 123 -6.56 4.38 -6.03
C ASP A 123 -5.91 3.05 -6.43
N ARG A 124 -5.79 2.85 -7.75
CA ARG A 124 -5.35 1.60 -8.36
C ARG A 124 -4.47 1.91 -9.55
N THR A 125 -3.39 1.14 -9.69
CA THR A 125 -2.50 1.23 -10.85
C THR A 125 -3.30 1.02 -12.13
N SER A 126 -3.27 2.00 -13.03
CA SER A 126 -3.70 1.81 -14.41
C SER A 126 -2.51 1.53 -15.30
N VAL A 127 -2.70 0.63 -16.25
CA VAL A 127 -1.69 0.29 -17.24
C VAL A 127 -2.18 0.72 -18.62
N THR A 128 -1.38 1.48 -19.33
CA THR A 128 -1.61 1.84 -20.73
C THR A 128 -0.55 1.20 -21.59
N SER A 129 -0.96 0.67 -22.74
CA SER A 129 -0.05 0.09 -23.71
C SER A 129 0.23 1.09 -24.83
N SER A 130 1.45 1.10 -25.38
CA SER A 130 1.81 2.00 -26.48
C SER A 130 1.03 1.74 -27.77
N ASP A 131 0.45 0.54 -27.92
CA ASP A 131 -0.47 0.18 -29.01
C ASP A 131 -1.95 0.55 -28.75
N GLY A 132 -2.24 1.14 -27.60
CA GLY A 132 -3.56 1.66 -27.21
C GLY A 132 -4.49 0.65 -26.53
N ALA A 133 -4.14 -0.64 -26.45
CA ALA A 133 -4.97 -1.65 -25.79
C ALA A 133 -4.31 -2.16 -24.50
N THR A 134 -4.91 -1.92 -23.33
CA THR A 134 -4.44 -2.51 -22.06
C THR A 134 -4.60 -4.03 -22.11
N PRO A 135 -3.53 -4.83 -21.94
CA PRO A 135 -3.67 -6.28 -21.92
C PRO A 135 -4.54 -6.75 -20.75
N VAL A 136 -5.25 -7.86 -20.93
CA VAL A 136 -6.29 -8.33 -19.98
C VAL A 136 -5.76 -8.52 -18.55
N ASN A 137 -4.53 -9.05 -18.43
CA ASN A 137 -3.87 -9.27 -17.14
C ASN A 137 -3.54 -7.96 -16.39
N TYR A 138 -3.52 -6.82 -17.07
CA TYR A 138 -3.23 -5.50 -16.50
C TYR A 138 -4.48 -4.64 -16.30
N GLN A 139 -5.67 -5.23 -16.48
CA GLN A 139 -6.91 -4.56 -16.10
C GLN A 139 -6.94 -4.32 -14.58
N ARG A 140 -7.49 -3.17 -14.17
CA ARG A 140 -7.44 -2.68 -12.79
C ARG A 140 -7.90 -3.70 -11.75
N ASP A 141 -8.98 -4.42 -12.02
CA ASP A 141 -9.55 -5.40 -11.08
C ASP A 141 -8.75 -6.71 -10.99
N TYR A 142 -7.93 -7.03 -11.99
CA TYR A 142 -7.00 -8.16 -11.92
C TYR A 142 -5.74 -7.80 -11.12
N LEU A 143 -5.30 -6.54 -11.17
CA LEU A 143 -4.16 -6.05 -10.39
C LEU A 143 -4.52 -5.77 -8.93
N ASP A 144 -5.70 -5.21 -8.67
CA ASP A 144 -6.21 -4.97 -7.33
C ASP A 144 -7.72 -5.26 -7.26
N PRO A 145 -8.10 -6.51 -6.94
CA PRO A 145 -9.50 -6.93 -6.89
C PRO A 145 -10.25 -6.40 -5.65
N GLN A 146 -9.54 -5.91 -4.63
CA GLN A 146 -10.16 -5.47 -3.38
C GLN A 146 -10.45 -3.97 -3.40
N GLY A 147 -9.54 -3.16 -3.94
CA GLY A 147 -9.66 -1.71 -3.93
C GLY A 147 -9.80 -1.16 -2.50
N ARG A 148 -10.89 -0.44 -2.22
CA ARG A 148 -11.22 0.05 -0.88
C ARG A 148 -11.90 -1.00 0.00
N VAL A 149 -11.34 -1.23 1.18
CA VAL A 149 -11.84 -2.23 2.14
C VAL A 149 -12.20 -1.60 3.48
N PHE A 150 -13.40 -1.89 3.99
CA PHE A 150 -13.83 -1.53 5.34
C PHE A 150 -13.67 -2.73 6.28
N ARG A 151 -13.12 -2.50 7.47
CA ARG A 151 -12.88 -3.56 8.46
C ARG A 151 -13.37 -3.14 9.83
N ILE A 152 -14.07 -4.06 10.49
CA ILE A 152 -14.48 -3.94 11.88
C ILE A 152 -13.76 -5.03 12.66
N ASN A 153 -13.11 -4.66 13.75
CA ASN A 153 -12.36 -5.57 14.62
C ASN A 153 -12.94 -5.52 16.03
N LEU A 154 -13.24 -6.69 16.59
CA LEU A 154 -13.57 -6.85 18.00
C LEU A 154 -12.54 -7.78 18.62
N ARG A 155 -11.96 -7.36 19.75
CA ARG A 155 -11.05 -8.18 20.54
C ARG A 155 -11.55 -8.26 21.97
N LYS A 156 -11.52 -9.47 22.54
CA LYS A 156 -11.88 -9.74 23.93
C LYS A 156 -10.80 -10.60 24.58
N ILE A 157 -10.25 -10.13 25.70
CA ILE A 157 -9.39 -10.94 26.57
C ILE A 157 -10.28 -11.49 27.68
N LEU A 158 -10.22 -12.80 27.89
CA LEU A 158 -10.89 -13.51 28.96
C LEU A 158 -9.88 -13.74 30.10
N TYR A 159 -10.29 -13.43 31.32
CA TYR A 159 -9.50 -13.61 32.54
C TYR A 159 -10.25 -14.56 33.48
#